data_AF-A0A223MA98-F1
#
_entry.id   AF-A0A223MA98-F1
#
_cell.length_a   1.000
_cell.length_b   1.000
_cell.length_c   1.000
_cell.angle_alpha   90.00
_cell.angle_beta   90.00
_cell.angle_gamma   90.00
#
_symmetry.space_group_name_H-M   'P 1'
#
loop_
_entity.id
_entity.type
_entity.pdbx_description
1 polymer ?
#
loop_
_entity_poly.entity_id
_entity_poly.type
_entity_poly.pdbx_seq_one_letter_code
_entity_poly.pdbx_strand_id
1 'polypeptide(L)'
;MWFNILEHASTTSNYRSDFKYGLYQIIEELNTKTLIGSPKSNKYSYDYPELNGNIEAIKQKLKKYYLEEIAPILFEYEFLK
;
A
#
# COMPACT_ATOMS: atom_id res chain seq x y z
N MET A 1 12.68 1.79 -1.51
CA MET A 1 11.23 1.74 -1.76
C MET A 1 10.45 1.21 -0.56
N TRP A 2 10.62 -0.04 -0.13
CA TRP A 2 10.01 -0.51 1.13
C TRP A 2 10.47 0.31 2.34
N PHE A 3 11.78 0.57 2.46
CA PHE A 3 12.30 1.43 3.54
C PHE A 3 11.72 2.85 3.48
N ASN A 4 11.51 3.44 2.31
CA ASN A 4 10.88 4.75 2.15
C ASN A 4 9.40 4.72 2.61
N ILE A 5 8.69 3.59 2.39
CA ILE A 5 7.33 3.42 2.93
C ILE A 5 7.38 3.40 4.46
N LEU A 6 8.32 2.69 5.07
CA LEU A 6 8.47 2.66 6.53
C LEU A 6 8.87 4.02 7.10
N GLU A 7 9.77 4.73 6.44
CA GLU A 7 10.19 6.08 6.80
C GLU A 7 9.00 7.05 6.75
N HIS A 8 8.26 7.10 5.64
CA HIS A 8 7.09 7.95 5.51
C HIS A 8 5.93 7.52 6.43
N ALA A 9 5.77 6.22 6.68
CA ALA A 9 4.79 5.73 7.64
C ALA A 9 5.10 6.21 9.07
N SER A 10 6.39 6.28 9.44
CA SER A 10 6.82 6.73 10.78
C SER A 10 6.54 8.21 11.06
N THR A 11 6.30 9.02 10.02
CA THR A 11 5.96 10.45 10.16
C THR A 11 4.45 10.71 10.18
N THR A 12 3.63 9.66 10.03
CA THR A 12 2.16 9.80 10.11
C THR A 12 1.70 10.09 11.52
N SER A 13 0.62 10.86 11.65
CA SER A 13 0.14 11.38 12.94
C SER A 13 -0.35 10.28 13.89
N ASN A 14 -0.81 9.16 13.34
CA ASN A 14 -1.34 8.02 14.06
C ASN A 14 -0.36 6.85 14.13
N TYR A 15 0.92 7.06 13.78
CA TYR A 15 1.96 6.06 13.93
C TYR A 15 2.19 5.71 15.41
N ARG A 16 2.29 4.40 15.68
CA ARG A 16 2.55 3.85 17.01
C ARG A 16 3.88 3.13 17.07
N SER A 17 4.82 3.67 17.85
CA SER A 17 6.18 3.12 17.96
C SER A 17 6.26 1.72 18.60
N ASP A 18 5.23 1.32 19.35
CA ASP A 18 5.10 0.00 19.95
C ASP A 18 4.64 -1.07 18.95
N PHE A 19 4.23 -0.68 17.75
CA PHE A 19 3.74 -1.59 16.72
C PHE A 19 4.82 -1.93 15.68
N LYS A 20 4.68 -3.11 15.07
CA LYS A 20 5.43 -3.48 13.87
C LYS A 20 4.46 -3.50 12.70
N TYR A 21 4.66 -2.58 11.77
CA TYR A 21 3.74 -2.37 10.66
C TYR A 21 4.14 -3.22 9.45
N GLY A 22 3.23 -4.10 9.02
CA GLY A 22 3.25 -4.68 7.67
C GLY A 22 2.60 -3.74 6.65
N LEU A 23 2.84 -3.97 5.35
CA LEU A 23 2.27 -3.13 4.28
C LEU A 23 0.74 -2.98 4.39
N TYR A 24 0.03 -4.05 4.75
CA TYR A 24 -1.42 -4.03 4.92
C TYR A 24 -1.85 -3.10 6.06
N GLN A 25 -1.19 -3.17 7.21
CA GLN A 25 -1.48 -2.27 8.34
C GLN A 25 -1.16 -0.81 8.00
N ILE A 26 -0.09 -0.56 7.24
CA ILE A 26 0.22 0.81 6.78
C ILE A 26 -0.91 1.35 5.88
N ILE A 27 -1.45 0.51 4.99
CA ILE A 27 -2.55 0.90 4.09
C ILE A 27 -3.83 1.22 4.88
N GLU A 28 -4.19 0.35 5.82
CA GLU A 28 -5.45 0.46 6.57
C GLU A 28 -5.40 1.54 7.64
N GLU A 29 -4.30 1.60 8.39
CA GLU A 29 -4.21 2.46 9.56
C GLU A 29 -3.57 3.80 9.21
N LEU A 30 -2.44 3.84 8.49
CA LEU A 30 -1.61 5.04 8.37
C LEU A 30 -1.82 5.84 7.08
N ASN A 31 -2.24 5.20 5.98
CA ASN A 31 -2.45 5.84 4.68
C ASN A 31 -3.82 6.55 4.61
N THR A 32 -4.01 7.52 5.51
CA THR A 32 -5.28 8.23 5.68
C THR A 32 -5.59 9.17 4.51
N LYS A 33 -6.88 9.48 4.36
CA LYS A 33 -7.37 10.38 3.32
C LYS A 33 -8.51 11.25 3.85
N THR A 34 -8.48 12.52 3.46
CA THR A 34 -9.51 13.50 3.79
C THR A 34 -10.45 13.71 2.61
N LEU A 35 -11.75 13.76 2.88
CA LEU A 35 -12.74 14.11 1.87
C LEU A 35 -12.54 15.57 1.44
N ILE A 36 -12.37 15.80 0.13
CA ILE A 36 -12.29 17.14 -0.44
C ILE A 36 -13.59 17.43 -1.17
N GLY A 37 -14.33 18.43 -0.68
CA GLY A 37 -15.58 18.89 -1.27
C GLY A 37 -16.80 18.40 -0.51
N SER A 38 -17.96 18.34 -1.18
CA SER A 38 -19.19 17.91 -0.53
C SER A 38 -19.21 16.39 -0.32
N PRO A 39 -19.89 15.88 0.73
CA PRO A 39 -20.09 14.45 0.97
C PRO A 39 -20.67 13.68 -0.24
N LYS A 40 -21.41 14.38 -1.11
CA LYS A 40 -21.98 13.81 -2.34
C LYS A 40 -20.95 13.57 -3.44
N SER A 41 -19.80 14.23 -3.41
CA SER A 41 -18.78 14.14 -4.46
C SER A 41 -17.87 12.91 -4.34
N ASN A 42 -17.80 12.30 -3.15
CA ASN A 42 -16.94 11.15 -2.84
C ASN A 42 -15.47 11.32 -3.28
N LYS A 43 -14.97 12.56 -3.34
CA LYS A 43 -13.58 12.88 -3.69
C LYS A 43 -12.73 12.90 -2.43
N TYR A 44 -11.60 12.21 -2.45
CA TYR A 44 -10.65 12.17 -1.35
C TYR A 44 -9.27 12.61 -1.81
N SER A 45 -8.52 13.25 -0.92
CA SER A 45 -7.08 13.42 -1.05
C SER A 45 -6.39 12.65 0.05
N TYR A 46 -5.31 11.97 -0.28
CA TYR A 46 -4.45 11.35 0.72
C TYR A 46 -3.76 12.42 1.55
N ASP A 47 -3.72 12.21 2.86
CA ASP A 47 -3.06 13.14 3.79
C ASP A 47 -1.54 13.03 3.69
N TYR A 48 -1.05 11.87 3.23
CA TYR A 48 0.36 11.58 2.96
C TYR A 48 0.57 11.12 1.50
N PRO A 49 0.53 12.04 0.50
CA PRO A 49 0.58 11.67 -0.93
C PRO A 49 1.80 10.87 -1.33
N GLU A 50 2.97 11.15 -0.76
CA GLU A 50 4.21 10.42 -1.05
C GLU A 50 4.19 8.99 -0.49
N LEU A 51 3.63 8.80 0.72
CA LEU A 51 3.42 7.47 1.29
C LEU A 51 2.50 6.66 0.37
N ASN A 52 1.36 7.22 -0.02
CA ASN A 52 0.42 6.59 -0.93
C ASN A 52 1.08 6.25 -2.29
N GLY A 53 1.84 7.19 -2.86
CA GLY A 53 2.55 6.98 -4.12
C GLY A 53 3.53 5.81 -4.06
N ASN A 54 4.31 5.72 -2.97
CA ASN A 54 5.23 4.61 -2.75
C ASN A 54 4.50 3.27 -2.58
N ILE A 55 3.38 3.25 -1.86
CA ILE A 55 2.51 2.07 -1.68
C ILE A 55 1.97 1.59 -3.02
N GLU A 56 1.43 2.47 -3.87
CA GLU A 56 0.87 2.08 -5.15
C GLU A 56 1.96 1.54 -6.09
N ALA A 57 3.13 2.17 -6.10
CA ALA A 57 4.22 1.72 -6.94
C ALA A 57 4.80 0.36 -6.47
N ILE A 58 4.80 0.04 -5.16
CA ILE A 58 5.23 -1.30 -4.70
C ILE A 58 4.17 -2.36 -5.03
N LYS A 59 2.87 -2.05 -4.91
CA LYS A 59 1.77 -2.94 -5.33
C LYS A 59 1.87 -3.29 -6.81
N GLN A 60 2.15 -2.31 -7.66
CA GLN A 60 2.34 -2.54 -9.10
C GLN A 60 3.53 -3.47 -9.38
N LYS A 61 4.67 -3.25 -8.72
CA LYS A 61 5.85 -4.13 -8.87
C LYS A 61 5.59 -5.54 -8.37
N LEU A 62 4.91 -5.70 -7.22
CA LEU A 62 4.54 -6.99 -6.67
C LEU A 62 3.57 -7.73 -7.59
N LYS A 63 2.55 -7.05 -8.12
CA LYS A 63 1.61 -7.62 -9.09
C LYS A 63 2.34 -8.09 -10.34
N LYS A 64 3.26 -7.27 -10.87
CA LYS A 64 4.06 -7.62 -12.04
C LYS A 64 4.91 -8.87 -11.77
N TYR A 65 5.68 -8.88 -10.68
CA TYR A 65 6.51 -10.02 -10.29
C TYR A 65 5.69 -11.29 -10.07
N TYR A 66 4.54 -11.18 -9.39
CA TYR A 66 3.63 -12.31 -9.22
C TYR A 66 3.18 -12.89 -10.56
N LEU A 67 2.77 -12.05 -11.51
CA LEU A 67 2.27 -12.52 -12.81
C LEU A 67 3.38 -13.10 -13.71
N GLU A 68 4.58 -12.52 -13.67
CA GLU A 68 5.68 -12.89 -14.56
C GLU A 68 6.51 -14.07 -14.04
N GLU A 69 6.70 -14.18 -12.72
CA GLU A 69 7.65 -15.12 -12.12
C GLU A 69 6.95 -16.20 -11.29
N ILE A 70 5.91 -15.84 -10.53
CA ILE A 70 5.26 -16.78 -9.59
C ILE A 70 4.12 -17.55 -10.26
N ALA A 71 3.20 -16.85 -10.94
CA ALA A 71 2.02 -17.44 -11.54
C ALA A 71 2.34 -18.55 -12.55
N PRO A 72 3.36 -18.43 -13.43
CA PRO A 72 3.73 -19.51 -14.35
C PRO A 72 4.16 -20.78 -13.62
N ILE A 73 4.95 -20.66 -12.55
CA ILE A 73 5.37 -21.78 -11.70
C ILE A 73 4.15 -22.42 -11.03
N LEU A 74 3.22 -21.60 -10.51
CA LEU A 74 2.01 -22.13 -9.90
C LEU A 74 1.10 -22.87 -10.90
N PHE A 75 1.07 -22.45 -12.17
CA PHE A 75 0.37 -23.19 -13.23
C PHE A 75 1.11 -24.48 -13.61
N GLU A 76 2.44 -24.46 -13.71
CA GLU A 76 3.26 -25.65 -14.00
C GLU A 76 3.01 -26.77 -12.99
N TYR A 77 2.91 -26.41 -11.70
CA TYR A 77 2.65 -27.35 -10.62
C TYR A 77 1.15 -27.51 -10.28
N GLU A 78 0.24 -27.03 -11.12
CA GLU A 78 -1.22 -27.12 -10.96
C GLU A 78 -1.78 -26.60 -9.62
N PHE A 79 -1.05 -25.69 -8.94
CA PHE A 79 -1.57 -24.98 -7.76
C PHE A 79 -2.63 -23.94 -8.11
N LEU A 80 -2.62 -23.45 -9.35
CA LEU A 80 -3.67 -22.64 -9.95
C LEU A 80 -4.32 -23.41 -11.11
N LYS A 81 -5.63 -23.25 -11.27
CA LYS A 81 -6.44 -23.89 -12.32
C LYS A 81 -6.77 -22.91 -13.44
#